data_AF-A0A965V1L1-F1
#
_entry.id   AF-A0A965V1L1-F1
#
_cell.length_a   1.000
_cell.length_b   1.000
_cell.length_c   1.000
_cell.angle_alpha   90.00
_cell.angle_beta   90.00
_cell.angle_gamma   90.00
#
_symmetry.space_group_name_H-M   'P 1'
#
loop_
_entity.id
_entity.type
_entity.pdbx_description
1 polymer ?
#
loop_
_entity_poly.entity_id
_entity_poly.type
_entity_poly.pdbx_seq_one_letter_code
_entity_poly.pdbx_strand_id
1 'polypeptide(L)'
;MSDPALGLLMLSLIIVVIMLGFPTAFTLMGLGMVFGFTAFYDPSAPWFDNKVFNLMVQRTFGAMTNDVLLSIPLFVLMGYVMERGALVDKMFHSVQLAFRKLPGSLAVATLVICTFWGIASGLVGAVVVLMGVIAMRPMLNAGYDVRLASGVITAGGTLGILIPPSVMIIVYAAVAGQSVVKLYAAAMFPGFFLAFLYLVYVIGWVLIDPKIAPKLPVEQTRAMVSPWAEHVAKSYSNRFLIALVQAVLSPGKAVSAASAQVRVTWFFLLRCFVMSLVPVMMTVISLGAVYWYVVIHSQEDNNAADARAAVAQ
;
A
#
# COMPACT_ATOMS: atom_id res chain seq x y z
N MET A 1 4.06 44.87 13.13
CA MET A 1 2.88 43.99 12.95
C MET A 1 2.71 43.21 14.25
N SER A 2 1.48 42.89 14.67
CA SER A 2 1.32 42.00 15.83
C SER A 2 1.79 40.58 15.47
N ASP A 3 2.37 39.86 16.42
CA ASP A 3 2.88 38.49 16.21
C ASP A 3 1.85 37.54 15.55
N PRO A 4 0.54 37.59 15.89
CA PRO A 4 -0.48 36.77 15.24
C PRO A 4 -0.71 37.16 13.76
N ALA A 5 -0.58 38.44 13.41
CA ALA A 5 -0.76 38.90 12.05
C ALA A 5 0.38 38.44 11.14
N LEU A 6 1.62 38.39 11.65
CA LEU A 6 2.76 37.81 10.94
C LEU A 6 2.57 36.31 10.69
N GLY A 7 2.08 35.57 11.69
CA GLY A 7 1.79 34.14 11.54
C GLY A 7 0.70 33.86 10.51
N LEU A 8 -0.40 34.61 10.53
CA LEU A 8 -1.48 34.49 9.54
C LEU A 8 -1.02 34.86 8.13
N LEU A 9 -0.18 35.89 8.00
CA LEU A 9 0.38 36.30 6.72
C LEU A 9 1.33 35.23 6.17
N MET A 10 2.19 34.65 7.03
CA MET A 10 3.05 33.52 6.67
C MET A 10 2.21 32.34 6.17
N LEU A 11 1.18 31.94 6.91
CA LEU A 11 0.32 30.80 6.55
C LEU A 11 -0.45 31.04 5.24
N SER A 12 -0.94 32.27 5.04
CA SER A 12 -1.61 32.67 3.79
C SER A 12 -0.65 32.64 2.60
N LEU A 13 0.58 33.14 2.76
CA LEU A 13 1.60 33.11 1.72
C LEU A 13 2.03 31.69 1.38
N ILE A 14 2.15 30.79 2.38
CA ILE A 14 2.46 29.37 2.12
C ILE A 14 1.43 28.79 1.14
N ILE A 15 0.13 29.03 1.35
CA ILE A 15 -0.93 28.52 0.45
C ILE A 15 -0.77 29.09 -0.96
N VAL A 16 -0.58 30.40 -1.10
CA VAL A 16 -0.44 31.06 -2.41
C VAL A 16 0.77 30.52 -3.19
N VAL A 17 1.93 30.40 -2.53
CA VAL A 17 3.16 29.93 -3.18
C VAL A 17 3.07 28.44 -3.55
N ILE A 18 2.37 27.64 -2.74
CA ILE A 18 2.07 26.24 -3.10
C ILE A 18 1.16 26.17 -4.33
N MET A 19 0.14 27.05 -4.45
CA MET A 19 -0.72 27.09 -5.63
C MET A 19 0.02 27.54 -6.90
N LEU A 20 1.08 28.35 -6.77
CA LEU A 20 1.99 28.69 -7.87
C LEU A 20 2.86 27.50 -8.32
N GLY A 21 2.81 26.37 -7.62
CA GLY A 21 3.52 25.13 -7.98
C GLY A 21 5.00 25.13 -7.61
N PHE A 22 5.46 26.07 -6.79
CA PHE A 22 6.85 26.08 -6.33
C PHE A 22 7.10 24.91 -5.37
N PRO A 23 8.27 24.25 -5.41
CA PRO A 23 8.53 23.09 -4.55
C PRO A 23 8.41 23.44 -3.06
N THR A 24 7.56 22.70 -2.35
CA THR A 24 7.14 22.99 -0.97
C THR A 24 8.32 23.12 0.00
N ALA A 25 9.36 22.29 -0.14
CA ALA A 25 10.55 22.35 0.71
C ALA A 25 11.22 23.74 0.69
N PHE A 26 11.41 24.32 -0.50
CA PHE A 26 12.01 25.63 -0.65
C PHE A 26 11.05 26.75 -0.23
N THR A 27 9.73 26.58 -0.41
CA THR A 27 8.74 27.55 0.12
C THR A 27 8.82 27.66 1.63
N LEU A 28 8.85 26.53 2.34
CA LEU A 28 8.84 26.49 3.80
C LEU A 28 10.16 26.99 4.37
N MET A 29 11.28 26.66 3.72
CA MET A 29 12.59 27.18 4.10
C MET A 29 12.67 28.70 3.89
N GLY A 30 12.27 29.19 2.72
CA GLY A 30 12.31 30.62 2.41
C GLY A 30 11.38 31.45 3.28
N LEU A 31 10.11 31.04 3.42
CA LEU A 31 9.15 31.72 4.29
C LEU A 31 9.55 31.61 5.76
N GLY A 32 10.02 30.45 6.21
CA GLY A 32 10.54 30.29 7.56
C GLY A 32 11.71 31.22 7.87
N MET A 33 12.62 31.41 6.91
CA MET A 33 13.75 32.33 7.05
C MET A 33 13.32 33.81 7.01
N VAL A 34 12.46 34.20 6.07
CA VAL A 34 12.00 35.60 5.95
C VAL A 34 11.19 36.00 7.18
N PHE A 35 10.19 35.21 7.56
CA PHE A 35 9.35 35.52 8.73
C PHE A 35 10.12 35.35 10.03
N GLY A 36 10.97 34.33 10.13
CA GLY A 36 11.88 34.15 11.27
C GLY A 36 12.84 35.34 11.43
N PHE A 37 13.38 35.86 10.33
CA PHE A 37 14.24 37.05 10.37
C PHE A 37 13.44 38.26 10.86
N THR A 38 12.23 38.49 10.34
CA THR A 38 11.39 39.61 10.80
C THR A 38 10.96 39.51 12.26
N ALA A 39 10.76 38.29 12.78
CA ALA A 39 10.28 38.06 14.15
C ALA A 39 11.41 38.09 15.20
N PHE A 40 12.58 37.56 14.85
CA PHE A 40 13.75 37.49 15.75
C PHE A 40 14.80 38.55 15.44
N TYR A 41 14.45 39.60 14.69
CA TYR A 41 15.36 40.67 14.32
C TYR A 41 15.81 41.44 15.55
N ASP A 42 17.13 41.46 15.78
CA ASP A 42 17.76 42.26 16.82
C ASP A 42 18.59 43.37 16.17
N PRO A 43 18.17 44.66 16.29
CA PRO A 43 18.90 45.79 15.73
C PRO A 43 20.30 45.98 16.32
N SER A 44 20.58 45.39 17.49
CA SER A 44 21.88 45.51 18.16
C SER A 44 22.92 44.50 17.63
N ALA A 45 22.48 43.46 16.93
CA ALA A 45 23.35 42.45 16.34
C ALA A 45 23.65 42.77 14.86
N PRO A 46 24.87 42.47 14.36
CA PRO A 46 25.17 42.52 12.93
C PRO A 46 24.15 41.70 12.12
N TRP A 47 23.86 42.13 10.89
CA TRP A 47 22.85 41.48 10.03
C TRP A 47 23.08 39.96 9.93
N PHE A 48 24.32 39.53 9.73
CA PHE A 48 24.68 38.11 9.59
C PHE A 48 24.71 37.32 10.90
N ASP A 49 24.74 38.00 12.05
CA ASP A 49 24.82 37.36 13.37
C ASP A 49 23.49 37.39 14.12
N ASN A 50 22.41 37.64 13.38
CA ASN A 50 21.06 37.59 13.92
C ASN A 50 20.67 36.14 14.29
N LYS A 51 19.90 36.00 15.36
CA LYS A 51 19.53 34.71 15.98
C LYS A 51 18.90 33.71 15.00
N VAL A 52 18.22 34.19 13.96
CA VAL A 52 17.56 33.32 12.97
C VAL A 52 18.56 32.41 12.23
N PHE A 53 19.76 32.89 11.93
CA PHE A 53 20.76 32.11 11.20
C PHE A 53 21.31 30.98 12.06
N ASN A 54 21.57 31.26 13.34
CA ASN A 54 21.96 30.25 14.32
C ASN A 54 20.84 29.22 14.54
N LEU A 55 19.58 29.67 14.66
CA LEU A 55 18.43 28.77 14.77
C LEU A 55 18.24 27.88 13.53
N MET A 56 18.47 28.42 12.32
CA MET A 56 18.41 27.65 11.08
C MET A 56 19.46 26.53 11.08
N VAL A 57 20.70 26.85 11.45
CA VAL A 57 21.78 25.86 11.54
C VAL A 57 21.44 24.81 12.59
N GLN A 58 21.02 25.22 13.78
CA GLN A 58 20.65 24.30 14.86
C GLN A 58 19.50 23.37 14.49
N ARG A 59 18.46 23.89 13.80
CA ARG A 59 17.34 23.07 13.32
C ARG A 59 17.75 22.12 12.21
N THR A 60 18.62 22.56 11.30
CA THR A 60 19.19 21.70 10.25
C THR A 60 20.00 20.56 10.87
N PHE A 61 20.89 20.85 11.82
CA PHE A 61 21.65 19.82 12.54
C PHE A 61 20.74 18.88 13.32
N GLY A 62 19.74 19.40 14.03
CA GLY A 62 18.78 18.57 14.76
C GLY A 62 17.97 17.62 13.85
N ALA A 63 17.68 18.02 12.61
CA ALA A 63 17.06 17.14 11.63
C ALA A 63 18.06 16.09 11.10
N MET A 64 19.32 16.46 10.85
CA MET A 64 20.35 15.53 10.38
C MET A 64 20.69 14.44 11.41
N THR A 65 20.61 14.75 12.71
CA THR A 65 20.89 13.79 13.79
C THR A 65 19.64 13.02 14.25
N ASN A 66 18.53 13.09 13.52
CA ASN A 66 17.31 12.40 13.90
C ASN A 66 17.34 10.93 13.44
N ASP A 67 17.46 10.02 14.40
CA ASP A 67 17.55 8.57 14.14
C ASP A 67 16.31 8.01 13.43
N VAL A 68 15.13 8.63 13.59
CA VAL A 68 13.91 8.20 12.90
C VAL A 68 14.02 8.45 11.39
N LEU A 69 14.65 9.56 10.98
CA LEU A 69 14.81 9.92 9.57
C LEU A 69 15.81 9.01 8.85
N LEU A 70 16.70 8.33 9.57
CA LEU A 70 17.61 7.31 9.02
C LEU A 70 16.85 6.12 8.40
N SER A 71 15.60 5.89 8.83
CA SER A 71 14.75 4.86 8.25
C SER A 71 14.27 5.19 6.83
N ILE A 72 14.20 6.47 6.45
CA ILE A 72 13.61 6.90 5.16
C ILE A 72 14.38 6.33 3.96
N PRO A 73 15.72 6.45 3.86
CA PRO A 73 16.47 5.87 2.74
C PRO A 73 16.32 4.36 2.63
N LEU A 74 16.28 3.63 3.76
CA LEU A 74 16.08 2.18 3.78
C LEU A 74 14.67 1.81 3.27
N PHE A 75 13.65 2.59 3.63
CA PHE A 75 12.29 2.41 3.11
C PHE A 75 12.19 2.70 1.62
N VAL A 76 12.81 3.77 1.14
CA VAL A 76 12.85 4.09 -0.29
C VAL A 76 13.59 3.00 -1.07
N LEU A 77 14.69 2.46 -0.53
CA LEU A 77 15.41 1.33 -1.11
C LEU A 77 14.54 0.08 -1.20
N MET A 78 13.82 -0.27 -0.13
CA MET A 78 12.87 -1.38 -0.12
C MET A 78 11.79 -1.20 -1.21
N GLY A 79 11.17 -0.03 -1.27
CA GLY A 79 10.16 0.30 -2.28
C GLY A 79 10.71 0.17 -3.71
N TYR A 80 11.93 0.67 -3.95
CA TYR A 80 12.61 0.57 -5.24
C TYR A 80 12.88 -0.89 -5.65
N VAL A 81 13.37 -1.72 -4.73
CA VAL A 81 13.61 -3.15 -5.00
C VAL A 81 12.30 -3.87 -5.32
N MET A 82 11.23 -3.59 -4.59
CA MET A 82 9.91 -4.18 -4.83
C MET A 82 9.31 -3.74 -6.18
N GLU A 83 9.46 -2.46 -6.54
CA GLU A 83 9.04 -1.93 -7.84
C GLU A 83 9.78 -2.58 -9.01
N ARG A 84 11.11 -2.77 -8.87
CA ARG A 84 11.94 -3.42 -9.90
C ARG A 84 11.69 -4.93 -10.03
N GLY A 85 11.10 -5.58 -9.04
CA GLY A 85 10.86 -7.03 -9.02
C GLY A 85 9.78 -7.54 -9.98
N ALA A 86 9.16 -6.69 -10.81
CA ALA A 86 8.03 -7.02 -11.69
C ALA A 86 6.86 -7.73 -10.97
N LEU A 87 6.75 -7.52 -9.66
CA LEU A 87 5.71 -8.13 -8.83
C LEU A 87 4.34 -7.50 -9.14
N VAL A 88 4.34 -6.20 -9.45
CA VAL A 88 3.13 -5.40 -9.70
C VAL A 88 2.30 -5.97 -10.84
N ASP A 89 2.91 -6.23 -12.00
CA ASP A 89 2.17 -6.69 -13.19
C ASP A 89 1.53 -8.07 -12.97
N LYS A 90 2.28 -8.98 -12.32
CA LYS A 90 1.79 -10.32 -11.98
C LYS A 90 0.69 -10.28 -10.92
N MET A 91 0.82 -9.41 -9.93
CA MET A 91 -0.21 -9.19 -8.93
C MET A 91 -1.45 -8.56 -9.54
N PHE A 92 -1.29 -7.61 -10.47
CA PHE A 92 -2.41 -6.97 -11.15
C PHE A 92 -3.28 -7.97 -11.90
N HIS A 93 -2.66 -8.81 -12.73
CA HIS A 93 -3.38 -9.86 -13.45
C HIS A 93 -4.06 -10.86 -12.51
N SER A 94 -3.36 -11.27 -11.44
CA SER A 94 -3.87 -12.26 -10.48
C SER A 94 -5.06 -11.73 -9.67
N VAL A 95 -4.98 -10.48 -9.19
CA VAL A 95 -6.04 -9.82 -8.42
C VAL A 95 -7.24 -9.53 -9.32
N GLN A 96 -7.03 -9.08 -10.56
CA GLN A 96 -8.09 -8.90 -11.54
C GLN A 96 -8.85 -10.22 -11.78
N LEU A 97 -8.13 -11.33 -11.92
CA LEU A 97 -8.73 -12.65 -12.10
C LEU A 97 -9.54 -13.10 -10.87
N ALA A 98 -9.05 -12.80 -9.67
CA ALA A 98 -9.75 -13.10 -8.42
C ALA A 98 -11.08 -12.32 -8.30
N PHE A 99 -11.08 -11.04 -8.66
CA PHE A 99 -12.25 -10.17 -8.56
C PHE A 99 -13.10 -10.10 -9.82
N ARG A 100 -12.89 -11.01 -10.78
CA ARG A 100 -13.58 -11.01 -12.08
C ARG A 100 -15.11 -11.00 -12.04
N LYS A 101 -15.70 -11.50 -10.96
CA LYS A 101 -17.16 -11.61 -10.81
C LYS A 101 -17.80 -10.34 -10.25
N LEU A 102 -17.01 -9.41 -9.73
CA LEU A 102 -17.52 -8.16 -9.18
C LEU A 102 -17.80 -7.14 -10.28
N PRO A 103 -18.88 -6.34 -10.15
CA PRO A 103 -19.09 -5.18 -11.00
C PRO A 103 -17.92 -4.20 -10.79
N GLY A 104 -17.35 -3.67 -11.88
CA GLY A 104 -16.18 -2.78 -11.78
C GLY A 104 -14.88 -3.49 -11.42
N SER A 105 -14.71 -4.76 -11.79
CA SER A 105 -13.57 -5.61 -11.37
C SER A 105 -12.18 -5.01 -11.57
N LEU A 106 -11.95 -4.19 -12.61
CA LEU A 106 -10.67 -3.49 -12.82
C LEU A 106 -10.44 -2.38 -11.79
N ALA A 107 -11.47 -1.60 -11.48
CA ALA A 107 -11.40 -0.54 -10.48
C ALA A 107 -11.22 -1.13 -9.07
N VAL A 108 -11.97 -2.18 -8.76
CA VAL A 108 -11.82 -2.92 -7.49
C VAL A 108 -10.42 -3.53 -7.37
N ALA A 109 -9.93 -4.20 -8.43
CA ALA A 109 -8.58 -4.75 -8.43
C ALA A 109 -7.53 -3.67 -8.21
N THR A 110 -7.69 -2.50 -8.84
CA THR A 110 -6.77 -1.37 -8.68
C THR A 110 -6.74 -0.84 -7.26
N LEU A 111 -7.90 -0.66 -6.60
CA LEU A 111 -7.95 -0.24 -5.19
C LEU A 111 -7.31 -1.27 -4.26
N VAL A 112 -7.57 -2.55 -4.48
CA VAL A 112 -6.97 -3.64 -3.68
C VAL A 112 -5.46 -3.64 -3.85
N ILE A 113 -4.98 -3.55 -5.09
CA ILE A 113 -3.54 -3.49 -5.38
C ILE A 113 -2.94 -2.24 -4.77
N CYS A 114 -3.55 -1.06 -4.90
CA CYS A 114 -3.07 0.16 -4.27
C CYS A 114 -2.99 0.03 -2.74
N THR A 115 -3.96 -0.65 -2.11
CA THR A 115 -3.96 -0.88 -0.67
C THR A 115 -2.78 -1.76 -0.24
N PHE A 116 -2.55 -2.88 -0.93
CA PHE A 116 -1.42 -3.78 -0.62
C PHE A 116 -0.07 -3.22 -1.06
N TRP A 117 -0.04 -2.45 -2.15
CA TRP A 117 1.17 -1.79 -2.64
C TRP A 117 1.53 -0.56 -1.81
N GLY A 118 0.54 0.05 -1.15
CA GLY A 118 0.74 1.11 -0.16
C GLY A 118 1.66 0.67 0.98
N ILE A 119 1.52 -0.58 1.45
CA ILE A 119 2.39 -1.23 2.44
C ILE A 119 3.86 -1.20 1.97
N ALA A 120 4.11 -1.37 0.68
CA ALA A 120 5.45 -1.50 0.13
C ALA A 120 6.13 -0.15 -0.12
N SER A 121 5.36 0.85 -0.57
CA SER A 121 5.89 2.08 -1.14
C SER A 121 5.88 3.26 -0.18
N GLY A 122 4.81 3.44 0.60
CA GLY A 122 4.67 4.61 1.48
C GLY A 122 4.65 5.98 0.78
N LEU A 123 4.60 6.05 -0.56
CA LEU A 123 4.77 7.27 -1.36
C LEU A 123 3.64 7.48 -2.37
N VAL A 124 2.81 8.51 -2.18
CA VAL A 124 1.64 8.78 -3.05
C VAL A 124 2.04 8.99 -4.50
N GLY A 125 3.02 9.85 -4.75
CA GLY A 125 3.41 10.22 -6.12
C GLY A 125 3.84 9.01 -6.95
N ALA A 126 4.66 8.13 -6.36
CA ALA A 126 5.15 6.94 -7.05
C ALA A 126 4.01 5.96 -7.38
N VAL A 127 3.15 5.65 -6.41
CA VAL A 127 2.05 4.69 -6.60
C VAL A 127 1.03 5.21 -7.62
N VAL A 128 0.67 6.50 -7.56
CA VAL A 128 -0.27 7.10 -8.52
C VAL A 128 0.28 7.06 -9.94
N VAL A 129 1.57 7.39 -10.14
CA VAL A 129 2.21 7.34 -11.47
C VAL A 129 2.27 5.90 -11.99
N LEU A 130 2.71 4.96 -11.15
CA LEU A 130 2.80 3.54 -11.50
C LEU A 130 1.43 2.96 -11.91
N MET A 131 0.40 3.19 -11.10
CA MET A 131 -0.96 2.73 -11.39
C MET A 131 -1.57 3.48 -12.57
N GLY A 132 -1.21 4.75 -12.78
CA GLY A 132 -1.56 5.51 -13.97
C GLY A 132 -1.02 4.86 -15.25
N VAL A 133 0.21 4.35 -15.24
CA VAL A 133 0.79 3.68 -16.40
C VAL A 133 0.20 2.28 -16.61
N ILE A 134 0.00 1.52 -15.54
CA ILE A 134 -0.39 0.10 -15.60
C ILE A 134 -1.91 -0.09 -15.71
N ALA A 135 -2.70 0.64 -14.93
CA ALA A 135 -4.14 0.41 -14.78
C ALA A 135 -5.01 1.32 -15.67
N MET A 136 -4.57 2.54 -15.99
CA MET A 136 -5.39 3.50 -16.74
C MET A 136 -5.75 3.01 -18.14
N ARG A 137 -4.75 2.54 -18.91
CA ARG A 137 -4.98 2.08 -20.30
C ARG A 137 -5.93 0.87 -20.36
N PRO A 138 -5.74 -0.20 -19.56
CA PRO A 138 -6.70 -1.30 -19.51
C PRO A 138 -8.13 -0.89 -19.14
N MET A 139 -8.31 0.05 -18.20
CA MET A 139 -9.63 0.56 -17.82
C MET A 139 -10.34 1.27 -18.97
N LEU A 140 -9.63 2.17 -19.66
CA LEU A 140 -10.20 2.91 -20.80
C LEU A 140 -10.53 1.98 -21.98
N ASN A 141 -9.65 1.03 -22.28
CA ASN A 141 -9.91 0.02 -23.33
C ASN A 141 -11.10 -0.89 -22.97
N ALA A 142 -11.34 -1.10 -21.68
CA ALA A 142 -12.51 -1.81 -21.18
C ALA A 142 -13.79 -0.97 -21.18
N GLY A 143 -13.75 0.30 -21.58
CA GLY A 143 -14.90 1.20 -21.64
C GLY A 143 -15.24 1.91 -20.33
N TYR A 144 -14.31 2.02 -19.38
CA TYR A 144 -14.53 2.75 -18.14
C TYR A 144 -14.54 4.27 -18.39
N ASP A 145 -15.36 5.01 -17.64
CA ASP A 145 -15.32 6.47 -17.62
C ASP A 145 -13.95 6.96 -17.09
N VAL A 146 -13.36 7.93 -17.79
CA VAL A 146 -12.09 8.57 -17.44
C VAL A 146 -12.12 9.15 -16.02
N ARG A 147 -13.24 9.72 -15.57
CA ARG A 147 -13.42 10.30 -14.24
C ARG A 147 -13.38 9.22 -13.15
N LEU A 148 -14.02 8.08 -13.39
CA LEU A 148 -13.98 6.97 -12.45
C LEU A 148 -12.58 6.36 -12.40
N ALA A 149 -11.96 6.11 -13.55
CA ALA A 149 -10.63 5.52 -13.63
C ALA A 149 -9.56 6.42 -12.97
N SER A 150 -9.54 7.71 -13.30
CA SER A 150 -8.62 8.68 -12.68
C SER A 150 -8.89 8.86 -11.19
N GLY A 151 -10.15 8.94 -10.77
CA GLY A 151 -10.55 9.02 -9.36
C GLY A 151 -10.10 7.80 -8.56
N VAL A 152 -10.28 6.59 -9.10
CA VAL A 152 -9.86 5.34 -8.44
C VAL A 152 -8.34 5.24 -8.30
N ILE A 153 -7.59 5.62 -9.33
CA ILE A 153 -6.11 5.58 -9.30
C ILE A 153 -5.57 6.61 -8.29
N THR A 154 -6.10 7.84 -8.31
CA THR A 154 -5.67 8.90 -7.40
C THR A 154 -6.06 8.60 -5.95
N ALA A 155 -7.32 8.20 -5.70
CA ALA A 155 -7.78 7.80 -4.38
C ALA A 155 -7.00 6.58 -3.85
N GLY A 156 -6.84 5.55 -4.69
CA GLY A 156 -6.06 4.36 -4.36
C GLY A 156 -4.62 4.69 -3.99
N GLY A 157 -3.93 5.50 -4.80
CA GLY A 157 -2.55 5.88 -4.54
C GLY A 157 -2.35 6.67 -3.25
N THR A 158 -3.33 7.47 -2.82
CA THR A 158 -3.26 8.18 -1.52
C THR A 158 -3.36 7.26 -0.30
N LEU A 159 -3.89 6.04 -0.45
CA LEU A 159 -3.93 5.04 0.64
C LEU A 159 -2.52 4.64 1.10
N GLY A 160 -1.49 4.79 0.26
CA GLY A 160 -0.09 4.54 0.63
C GLY A 160 0.44 5.46 1.74
N ILE A 161 -0.23 6.57 2.06
CA ILE A 161 0.11 7.37 3.25
C ILE A 161 -0.33 6.64 4.53
N LEU A 162 -1.51 6.03 4.50
CA LEU A 162 -2.20 5.52 5.69
C LEU A 162 -1.85 4.08 6.01
N ILE A 163 -1.61 3.25 4.99
CA ILE A 163 -1.34 1.82 5.18
C ILE A 163 0.15 1.63 5.53
N PRO A 164 0.49 1.17 6.75
CA PRO A 164 1.88 1.01 7.15
C PRO A 164 2.59 -0.17 6.45
N PRO A 165 3.93 -0.13 6.33
CA PRO A 165 4.82 0.99 6.65
C PRO A 165 4.76 2.13 5.63
N SER A 166 4.89 3.39 6.08
CA SER A 166 4.78 4.57 5.21
C SER A 166 5.77 5.67 5.58
N VAL A 167 6.52 6.15 4.58
CA VAL A 167 7.50 7.24 4.74
C VAL A 167 6.85 8.51 5.30
N MET A 168 5.62 8.80 4.88
CA MET A 168 4.89 9.99 5.33
C MET A 168 4.57 9.94 6.83
N ILE A 169 4.23 8.77 7.37
CA ILE A 169 4.01 8.60 8.81
C ILE A 169 5.35 8.69 9.57
N ILE A 170 6.47 8.22 9.01
CA ILE A 170 7.81 8.37 9.62
C ILE A 170 8.17 9.84 9.77
N VAL A 171 8.00 10.63 8.71
CA VAL A 171 8.27 12.07 8.73
C VAL A 171 7.35 12.76 9.76
N TYR A 172 6.06 12.42 9.76
CA TYR A 172 5.13 12.96 10.75
C TYR A 172 5.52 12.59 12.19
N ALA A 173 5.89 11.34 12.44
CA ALA A 173 6.35 10.85 13.75
C ALA A 173 7.59 11.61 14.23
N ALA A 174 8.56 11.83 13.34
CA ALA A 174 9.78 12.56 13.64
C ALA A 174 9.50 14.03 14.00
N VAL A 175 8.57 14.69 13.31
CA VAL A 175 8.18 16.08 13.59
C VAL A 175 7.31 16.19 14.86
N ALA A 176 6.38 15.25 15.06
CA ALA A 176 5.49 15.22 16.21
C ALA A 176 6.16 14.70 17.50
N GLY A 177 7.39 14.18 17.41
CA GLY A 177 8.09 13.56 18.53
C GLY A 177 7.39 12.32 19.06
N GLN A 178 6.68 11.59 18.20
CA GLN A 178 5.89 10.41 18.56
C GLN A 178 6.54 9.13 18.06
N SER A 179 6.21 8.00 18.70
CA SER A 179 6.68 6.69 18.26
C SER A 179 6.09 6.32 16.90
N VAL A 180 6.96 6.02 15.93
CA VAL A 180 6.59 5.53 14.59
C VAL A 180 5.71 4.28 14.69
N VAL A 181 6.08 3.34 15.56
CA VAL A 181 5.35 2.06 15.72
C VAL A 181 3.93 2.29 16.24
N LYS A 182 3.75 3.20 17.20
CA LYS A 182 2.42 3.56 17.71
C LYS A 182 1.57 4.21 16.61
N LEU A 183 2.15 5.10 15.81
CA LEU A 183 1.45 5.73 14.70
C LEU A 183 1.10 4.73 13.58
N TYR A 184 1.95 3.74 13.30
CA TYR A 184 1.62 2.65 12.40
C TYR A 184 0.44 1.83 12.90
N ALA A 185 0.45 1.41 14.16
CA ALA A 185 -0.67 0.69 14.75
C ALA A 185 -1.98 1.51 14.69
N ALA A 186 -1.90 2.81 14.99
CA ALA A 186 -3.04 3.71 14.95
C ALA A 186 -3.57 3.96 13.52
N ALA A 187 -2.69 4.01 12.51
CA ALA A 187 -3.07 4.28 11.12
C ALA A 187 -3.65 3.06 10.40
N MET A 188 -3.38 1.84 10.88
CA MET A 188 -3.83 0.61 10.23
C MET A 188 -5.35 0.50 10.14
N PHE A 189 -6.07 0.75 11.25
CA PHE A 189 -7.53 0.72 11.27
C PHE A 189 -8.17 1.74 10.31
N PRO A 190 -7.88 3.05 10.39
CA PRO A 190 -8.46 4.02 9.47
C PRO A 190 -8.02 3.80 8.02
N GLY A 191 -6.81 3.30 7.77
CA GLY A 191 -6.33 2.97 6.42
C GLY A 191 -7.18 1.89 5.76
N PHE A 192 -7.35 0.73 6.41
CA PHE A 192 -8.18 -0.35 5.88
C PHE A 192 -9.66 0.02 5.83
N PHE A 193 -10.14 0.80 6.79
CA PHE A 193 -11.51 1.30 6.78
C PHE A 193 -11.77 2.22 5.59
N LEU A 194 -10.85 3.13 5.27
CA LEU A 194 -10.95 4.00 4.11
C LEU A 194 -10.89 3.22 2.79
N ALA A 195 -9.99 2.23 2.69
CA ALA A 195 -9.94 1.32 1.55
C ALA A 195 -11.27 0.57 1.35
N PHE A 196 -11.89 0.11 2.44
CA PHE A 196 -13.21 -0.51 2.42
C PHE A 196 -14.29 0.48 1.94
N LEU A 197 -14.32 1.71 2.43
CA LEU A 197 -15.26 2.73 1.97
C LEU A 197 -15.10 3.03 0.48
N TYR A 198 -13.87 3.08 -0.04
CA TYR A 198 -13.62 3.24 -1.48
C TYR A 198 -14.14 2.07 -2.30
N LEU A 199 -13.96 0.84 -1.81
CA LEU A 199 -14.53 -0.36 -2.47
C LEU A 199 -16.05 -0.31 -2.50
N VAL A 200 -16.69 0.02 -1.38
CA VAL A 200 -18.14 0.15 -1.29
C VAL A 200 -18.65 1.25 -2.23
N TYR A 201 -17.97 2.40 -2.26
CA TYR A 201 -18.31 3.51 -3.15
C TYR A 201 -18.25 3.11 -4.63
N VAL A 202 -17.15 2.49 -5.07
CA VAL A 202 -16.98 2.04 -6.46
C VAL A 202 -18.02 1.00 -6.83
N ILE A 203 -18.20 -0.04 -5.99
CA ILE A 203 -19.18 -1.10 -6.27
C ILE A 203 -20.60 -0.53 -6.30
N GLY A 204 -20.96 0.34 -5.34
CA GLY A 204 -22.26 1.00 -5.30
C GLY A 204 -22.51 1.87 -6.54
N TRP A 205 -21.52 2.65 -6.96
CA TRP A 205 -21.62 3.51 -8.14
C TRP A 205 -21.82 2.70 -9.44
N VAL A 206 -21.10 1.59 -9.60
CA VAL A 206 -21.23 0.70 -10.77
C VAL A 206 -22.57 -0.05 -10.77
N LEU A 207 -23.14 -0.33 -9.59
CA LEU A 207 -24.48 -0.93 -9.50
C LEU A 207 -25.60 0.05 -9.90
N ILE A 208 -25.43 1.34 -9.60
CA ILE A 208 -26.39 2.40 -9.95
C ILE A 208 -26.31 2.73 -11.44
N ASP A 209 -25.11 2.92 -11.98
CA ASP A 209 -24.89 3.15 -13.41
C ASP A 209 -23.86 2.18 -14.00
N PRO A 210 -24.32 1.04 -14.52
CA PRO A 210 -23.46 0.03 -15.12
C PRO A 210 -22.71 0.49 -16.39
N LYS A 211 -23.10 1.63 -16.99
CA LYS A 211 -22.44 2.15 -18.19
C LYS A 211 -21.05 2.72 -17.90
N ILE A 212 -20.80 3.12 -16.66
CA ILE A 212 -19.56 3.78 -16.22
C ILE A 212 -18.41 2.76 -16.08
N ALA A 213 -18.73 1.48 -15.86
CA ALA A 213 -17.77 0.38 -15.79
C ALA A 213 -18.39 -0.90 -16.36
N PRO A 214 -18.47 -1.02 -17.70
CA PRO A 214 -19.09 -2.17 -18.33
C PRO A 214 -18.32 -3.46 -18.00
N LYS A 215 -19.05 -4.57 -17.92
CA LYS A 215 -18.46 -5.87 -17.61
C LYS A 215 -17.54 -6.30 -18.74
N LEU A 216 -16.32 -6.69 -18.39
CA LEU A 216 -15.35 -7.22 -19.35
C LEU A 216 -15.91 -8.46 -20.08
N PRO A 217 -15.64 -8.62 -21.39
CA PRO A 217 -15.97 -9.83 -22.14
C PRO A 217 -15.33 -11.08 -21.50
N VAL A 218 -16.04 -12.20 -21.57
CA VAL A 218 -15.62 -13.48 -20.94
C VAL A 218 -14.25 -13.94 -21.45
N GLU A 219 -13.89 -13.59 -22.68
CA GLU A 219 -12.61 -13.94 -23.31
C GLU A 219 -11.39 -13.26 -22.66
N GLN A 220 -11.51 -12.00 -22.22
CA GLN A 220 -10.44 -11.28 -21.51
C GLN A 220 -10.39 -11.62 -20.01
N THR A 221 -11.39 -12.38 -19.54
CA THR A 221 -11.60 -12.71 -18.13
C THR A 221 -11.33 -14.20 -17.82
N ARG A 222 -11.01 -14.99 -18.85
CA ARG A 222 -10.56 -16.37 -18.72
C ARG A 222 -9.04 -16.38 -18.58
N ALA A 223 -8.55 -16.91 -17.46
CA ALA A 223 -7.15 -17.29 -17.38
C ALA A 223 -6.87 -18.40 -18.39
N MET A 224 -5.69 -18.36 -19.01
CA MET A 224 -5.16 -19.48 -19.79
C MET A 224 -4.92 -20.65 -18.83
N VAL A 225 -5.93 -21.50 -18.66
CA VAL A 225 -5.81 -22.76 -17.95
C VAL A 225 -5.12 -23.77 -18.86
N SER A 226 -4.09 -24.45 -18.34
CA SER A 226 -3.49 -25.58 -19.04
C SER A 226 -4.59 -26.58 -19.44
N PRO A 227 -4.53 -27.20 -20.64
CA PRO A 227 -5.57 -28.12 -21.11
C PRO A 227 -5.91 -29.22 -20.09
N TRP A 228 -4.91 -29.67 -19.34
CA TRP A 228 -5.06 -30.59 -18.22
C TRP A 228 -5.96 -30.07 -17.09
N ALA A 229 -5.75 -28.83 -16.65
CA ALA A 229 -6.49 -28.22 -15.55
C ALA A 229 -7.96 -27.99 -15.93
N GLU A 230 -8.24 -27.67 -17.19
CA GLU A 230 -9.59 -27.53 -17.71
C GLU A 230 -10.33 -28.89 -17.74
N HIS A 231 -9.63 -29.97 -18.09
CA HIS A 231 -10.17 -31.32 -18.04
C HIS A 231 -10.51 -31.78 -16.62
N VAL A 232 -9.62 -31.56 -15.66
CA VAL A 232 -9.88 -31.91 -14.24
C VAL A 232 -11.07 -31.12 -13.68
N ALA A 233 -11.19 -29.84 -14.03
CA ALA A 233 -12.33 -29.01 -13.62
C ALA A 233 -13.66 -29.48 -14.24
N LYS A 234 -13.65 -29.91 -15.51
CA LYS A 234 -14.85 -30.46 -16.19
C LYS A 234 -15.26 -31.84 -15.66
N SER A 235 -14.31 -32.69 -15.30
CA SER A 235 -14.57 -34.07 -14.87
C SER A 235 -15.05 -34.21 -13.41
N TYR A 236 -14.72 -33.25 -12.54
CA TYR A 236 -15.03 -33.35 -11.11
C TYR A 236 -15.80 -32.15 -10.55
N SER A 237 -15.26 -30.93 -10.70
CA SER A 237 -15.90 -29.74 -10.13
C SER A 237 -15.38 -28.44 -10.74
N ASN A 238 -16.27 -27.45 -10.88
CA ASN A 238 -15.93 -26.10 -11.34
C ASN A 238 -15.02 -25.32 -10.36
N ARG A 239 -14.83 -25.81 -9.12
CA ARG A 239 -13.90 -25.25 -8.13
C ARG A 239 -12.60 -26.07 -8.14
N PHE A 240 -11.50 -25.48 -8.62
CA PHE A 240 -10.23 -26.16 -8.87
C PHE A 240 -9.67 -26.92 -7.64
N LEU A 241 -9.74 -26.35 -6.44
CA LEU A 241 -9.31 -27.02 -5.21
C LEU A 241 -10.13 -28.28 -4.89
N ILE A 242 -11.45 -28.20 -5.04
CA ILE A 242 -12.34 -29.35 -4.78
C ILE A 242 -12.13 -30.42 -5.85
N ALA A 243 -11.94 -29.99 -7.11
CA ALA A 243 -11.62 -30.89 -8.21
C ALA A 243 -10.28 -31.61 -7.98
N LEU A 244 -9.25 -30.93 -7.44
CA LEU A 244 -7.97 -31.55 -7.10
C LEU A 244 -8.10 -32.56 -5.95
N VAL A 245 -8.84 -32.24 -4.88
CA VAL A 245 -9.10 -33.18 -3.77
C VAL A 245 -9.80 -34.44 -4.30
N GLN A 246 -10.83 -34.27 -5.11
CA GLN A 246 -11.58 -35.39 -5.69
C GLN A 246 -10.76 -36.18 -6.71
N ALA A 247 -9.91 -35.52 -7.49
CA ALA A 247 -8.99 -36.18 -8.43
C ALA A 247 -7.88 -36.97 -7.71
N VAL A 248 -7.42 -36.53 -6.54
CA VAL A 248 -6.48 -37.29 -5.69
C VAL A 248 -7.15 -38.50 -5.03
N LEU A 249 -8.37 -38.34 -4.53
CA LEU A 249 -9.13 -39.41 -3.86
C LEU A 249 -9.74 -40.44 -4.82
N SER A 250 -10.09 -40.04 -6.05
CA SER A 250 -10.69 -40.92 -7.05
C SER A 250 -10.03 -40.73 -8.42
N PRO A 251 -8.76 -41.17 -8.60
CA PRO A 251 -7.97 -40.87 -9.80
C PRO A 251 -8.50 -41.49 -11.09
N GLY A 252 -9.42 -42.46 -11.00
CA GLY A 252 -9.91 -43.22 -12.15
C GLY A 252 -10.40 -42.37 -13.32
N LYS A 253 -11.13 -41.27 -13.09
CA LYS A 253 -11.69 -40.42 -14.17
C LYS A 253 -10.71 -39.34 -14.67
N ALA A 254 -9.72 -38.97 -13.87
CA ALA A 254 -8.65 -38.04 -14.25
C ALA A 254 -7.52 -38.74 -15.02
N VAL A 255 -7.17 -39.97 -14.65
CA VAL A 255 -6.10 -40.77 -15.26
C VAL A 255 -6.55 -41.42 -16.57
N SER A 256 -7.84 -41.77 -16.70
CA SER A 256 -8.40 -42.33 -17.95
C SER A 256 -8.59 -41.30 -19.07
N ALA A 257 -8.58 -40.01 -18.74
CA ALA A 257 -8.77 -38.90 -19.66
C ALA A 257 -7.44 -38.26 -20.07
N ALA A 258 -6.47 -39.09 -20.49
CA ALA A 258 -5.20 -38.63 -21.02
C ALA A 258 -5.42 -37.91 -22.37
N SER A 259 -5.73 -36.61 -22.33
CA SER A 259 -5.70 -35.77 -23.53
C SER A 259 -4.26 -35.65 -24.05
N ALA A 260 -4.10 -35.65 -25.38
CA ALA A 260 -2.89 -35.92 -26.17
C ALA A 260 -1.58 -35.16 -25.87
N GLN A 261 -1.49 -34.31 -24.85
CA GLN A 261 -0.29 -33.50 -24.55
C GLN A 261 0.30 -33.67 -23.14
N VAL A 262 -0.38 -34.29 -22.17
CA VAL A 262 0.19 -34.56 -20.83
C VAL A 262 -0.33 -35.88 -20.26
N ARG A 263 0.56 -36.82 -19.95
CA ARG A 263 0.22 -38.02 -19.16
C ARG A 263 0.00 -37.60 -17.72
N VAL A 264 -1.16 -37.92 -17.18
CA VAL A 264 -1.43 -37.60 -15.78
C VAL A 264 -1.41 -38.84 -14.93
N THR A 265 -0.36 -38.87 -14.12
CA THR A 265 -0.11 -39.86 -13.09
C THR A 265 -0.69 -39.38 -11.76
N TRP A 266 -1.10 -40.31 -10.90
CA TRP A 266 -1.53 -40.00 -9.53
C TRP A 266 -0.51 -39.14 -8.75
N PHE A 267 0.78 -39.40 -8.92
CA PHE A 267 1.85 -38.61 -8.29
C PHE A 267 1.89 -37.15 -8.79
N PHE A 268 1.54 -36.90 -10.04
CA PHE A 268 1.44 -35.55 -10.60
C PHE A 268 0.26 -34.79 -9.98
N LEU A 269 -0.90 -35.46 -9.83
CA LEU A 269 -2.07 -34.91 -9.13
C LEU A 269 -1.78 -34.60 -7.66
N LEU A 270 -1.12 -35.52 -6.93
CA LEU A 270 -0.71 -35.33 -5.54
C LEU A 270 0.24 -34.13 -5.41
N ARG A 271 1.25 -34.03 -6.29
CA ARG A 271 2.19 -32.91 -6.31
C ARG A 271 1.49 -31.57 -6.57
N CYS A 272 0.56 -31.52 -7.52
CA CYS A 272 -0.24 -30.32 -7.79
C CYS A 272 -1.14 -29.93 -6.60
N PHE A 273 -1.74 -30.90 -5.93
CA PHE A 273 -2.54 -30.66 -4.72
C PHE A 273 -1.68 -30.10 -3.58
N VAL A 274 -0.52 -30.70 -3.31
CA VAL A 274 0.43 -30.22 -2.30
C VAL A 274 0.93 -28.81 -2.65
N MET A 275 1.31 -28.55 -3.91
CA MET A 275 1.70 -27.22 -4.37
C MET A 275 0.58 -26.19 -4.20
N SER A 276 -0.67 -26.57 -4.41
CA SER A 276 -1.82 -25.67 -4.20
C SER A 276 -2.06 -25.32 -2.74
N LEU A 277 -1.59 -26.14 -1.80
CA LEU A 277 -1.67 -25.88 -0.35
C LEU A 277 -0.48 -25.05 0.16
N VAL A 278 0.60 -24.91 -0.60
CA VAL A 278 1.80 -24.15 -0.19
C VAL A 278 1.50 -22.73 0.27
N PRO A 279 0.67 -21.91 -0.43
CA PRO A 279 0.36 -20.57 0.04
C PRO A 279 -0.35 -20.57 1.40
N VAL A 280 -1.32 -21.48 1.59
CA VAL A 280 -2.07 -21.62 2.85
C VAL A 280 -1.14 -22.08 3.97
N MET A 281 -0.30 -23.08 3.70
CA MET A 281 0.70 -23.55 4.65
C MET A 281 1.68 -22.45 5.03
N MET A 282 2.19 -21.68 4.06
CA MET A 282 3.06 -20.53 4.33
C MET A 282 2.35 -19.48 5.19
N THR A 283 1.08 -19.17 4.90
CA THR A 283 0.30 -18.21 5.70
C THR A 283 0.04 -18.70 7.12
N VAL A 284 -0.29 -19.98 7.31
CA VAL A 284 -0.52 -20.56 8.65
C VAL A 284 0.79 -20.62 9.43
N ILE A 285 1.89 -21.01 8.79
CA ILE A 285 3.21 -21.04 9.42
C ILE A 285 3.67 -19.64 9.78
N SER A 286 3.52 -18.66 8.88
CA SER A 286 3.93 -17.28 9.15
C SER A 286 3.08 -16.63 10.24
N LEU A 287 1.75 -16.76 10.18
CA LEU A 287 0.86 -16.27 11.24
C LEU A 287 1.10 -16.98 12.56
N GLY A 288 1.32 -18.30 12.55
CA GLY A 288 1.63 -19.09 13.73
C GLY A 288 2.96 -18.70 14.36
N ALA A 289 4.00 -18.49 13.55
CA ALA A 289 5.31 -18.03 14.01
C ALA A 289 5.25 -16.60 14.56
N VAL A 290 4.51 -15.70 13.90
CA VAL A 290 4.30 -14.33 14.38
C VAL A 290 3.51 -14.33 15.69
N TYR A 291 2.44 -15.12 15.79
CA TYR A 291 1.67 -15.27 17.03
C TYR A 291 2.54 -15.82 18.16
N TRP A 292 3.30 -16.89 17.90
CA TRP A 292 4.19 -17.48 18.90
C TRP A 292 5.24 -16.47 19.38
N TYR A 293 5.88 -15.75 18.45
CA TYR A 293 6.89 -14.77 18.78
C TYR A 293 6.32 -13.57 19.56
N VAL A 294 5.21 -13.00 19.08
CA VAL A 294 4.62 -11.80 19.69
C VAL A 294 3.90 -12.13 20.99
N VAL A 295 3.15 -13.23 21.06
CA VAL A 295 2.29 -13.51 22.23
C VAL A 295 2.99 -14.37 23.26
N ILE A 296 3.79 -15.35 22.85
CA ILE A 296 4.38 -16.31 23.79
C ILE A 296 5.81 -15.89 24.14
N HIS A 297 6.65 -15.60 23.15
CA HIS A 297 8.05 -15.24 23.42
C HIS A 297 8.19 -13.83 24.02
N SER A 298 7.49 -12.82 23.49
CA SER A 298 7.58 -11.45 24.02
C SER A 298 6.87 -11.25 25.37
N GLN A 299 6.07 -12.22 25.83
CA GLN A 299 5.37 -12.08 27.11
C GLN A 299 6.32 -12.11 28.31
N GLU A 300 7.40 -12.88 28.26
CA GLU A 300 8.38 -12.90 29.35
C GLU A 300 9.05 -11.53 29.51
N ASP A 301 9.43 -10.89 28.39
CA ASP A 301 10.04 -9.56 28.39
C ASP A 301 9.05 -8.46 28.80
N ASN A 302 7.81 -8.53 28.32
CA ASN A 302 6.77 -7.55 28.68
C ASN A 302 6.39 -7.66 30.17
N ASN A 303 6.21 -8.87 30.69
CA ASN A 303 5.92 -9.11 32.10
C ASN A 303 7.10 -8.68 32.99
N ALA A 304 8.34 -8.90 32.54
CA ALA A 304 9.53 -8.42 33.24
C ALA A 304 9.64 -6.88 33.24
N ALA A 305 9.23 -6.22 32.14
CA ALA A 305 9.18 -4.77 32.05
C ALA A 305 8.10 -4.17 32.97
N ASP A 306 6.90 -4.76 33.01
CA ASP A 306 5.81 -4.34 33.89
C ASP A 306 6.16 -4.55 35.37
N ALA A 307 6.83 -5.65 35.71
CA ALA A 307 7.32 -5.89 37.06
C ALA A 307 8.36 -4.85 37.50
N ARG A 308 9.26 -4.42 36.61
CA ARG A 308 10.23 -3.34 36.89
C ARG A 308 9.55 -1.99 37.06
N ALA A 309 8.50 -1.71 36.29
CA ALA A 309 7.72 -0.48 36.41
C ALA A 309 6.93 -0.42 37.72
N ALA A 310 6.39 -1.56 38.18
CA ALA A 310 5.66 -1.66 39.45
C ALA A 310 6.56 -1.52 40.69
N VAL A 311 7.84 -1.89 40.59
CA VAL A 311 8.83 -1.73 41.68
C VAL A 311 9.42 -0.31 41.74
N ALA A 312 9.25 0.48 40.67
CA ALA A 312 9.74 1.85 40.58
C ALA A 312 8.72 2.93 41.03
N GLN A 313 7.51 2.52 41.44
CA GLN A 313 6.48 3.36 42.08
C GLN A 313 6.47 3.15 43.58
#